data_AF-A0A359CT02-F1
#
_entry.id   AF-A0A359CT02-F1
#
_cell.length_a   1.000
_cell.length_b   1.000
_cell.length_c   1.000
_cell.angle_alpha   90.00
_cell.angle_beta   90.00
_cell.angle_gamma   90.00
#
_symmetry.space_group_name_H-M   'P 1'
#
loop_
_entity.id
_entity.type
_entity.pdbx_description
1 polymer ?
#
loop_
_entity_poly.entity_id
_entity_poly.type
_entity_poly.pdbx_seq_one_letter_code
_entity_poly.pdbx_strand_id
1 'polypeptide(L)' 'GVFLIAGYNTLSKEEKAKYDEKALCKFMGKSMFVFAFCIFLWGLSELIKQPIIFYIGLILFIGTIIFITIYANTKNRFKK' A
#
# COMPACT_ATOMS: atom_id res chain seq x y z
N GLY A 1 -11.68 -2.33 7.65
CA GLY A 1 -10.40 -2.08 6.98
C GLY A 1 -9.82 -0.72 7.32
N VAL A 2 -10.65 0.33 7.31
CA VAL A 2 -10.18 1.71 7.43
C VAL A 2 -9.46 2.01 8.75
N PHE A 3 -9.75 1.24 9.81
CA PHE A 3 -9.05 1.33 11.09
C PHE A 3 -7.53 1.10 11.00
N LEU A 4 -7.03 0.43 9.96
CA LEU A 4 -5.59 0.25 9.70
C LEU A 4 -4.97 1.45 8.95
N ILE A 5 -5.78 2.39 8.48
CA ILE A 5 -5.34 3.54 7.69
C ILE A 5 -5.20 4.74 8.64
N ALA A 6 -4.01 4.86 9.24
CA ALA A 6 -3.73 5.90 10.23
C ALA A 6 -4.08 7.31 9.74
N GLY A 7 -3.71 7.65 8.50
CA GLY A 7 -4.02 8.95 7.91
C GLY A 7 -5.51 9.23 7.70
N TYR A 8 -6.34 8.19 7.58
CA TYR A 8 -7.80 8.36 7.60
C TYR A 8 -8.31 8.56 9.02
N ASN A 9 -7.80 7.76 9.97
CA ASN A 9 -8.27 7.80 11.36
C ASN A 9 -7.96 9.11 12.09
N THR A 10 -6.90 9.81 11.70
CA THR A 10 -6.53 11.13 12.24
C THR A 10 -7.40 12.28 11.73
N LEU A 11 -8.23 12.05 10.70
CA LEU A 11 -9.17 13.07 10.21
C LEU A 11 -10.33 13.29 11.19
N SER A 12 -10.88 14.51 11.16
CA SER A 12 -12.13 14.83 11.87
C SER A 12 -13.32 14.04 11.28
N LYS A 13 -14.44 14.00 12.00
CA LYS A 13 -15.65 13.30 11.51
C LYS A 13 -16.17 13.90 10.21
N GLU A 14 -16.09 15.21 10.08
CA GLU A 14 -16.53 15.98 8.90
C GLU A 14 -15.64 15.69 7.69
N GLU A 15 -14.32 15.60 7.89
CA GLU A 15 -13.38 15.26 6.82
C GLU A 15 -13.54 13.80 6.38
N LYS A 16 -13.69 12.87 7.34
CA LYS A 16 -13.96 11.44 7.05
C LYS A 16 -15.18 11.25 6.15
N ALA A 17 -16.26 11.99 6.40
CA ALA A 17 -17.50 11.89 5.62
C ALA A 17 -17.31 12.17 4.11
N LYS A 18 -16.28 12.94 3.74
CA LYS A 18 -15.95 13.30 2.35
C LYS A 18 -15.28 12.16 1.56
N TYR A 19 -14.84 11.09 2.22
CA TYR A 19 -14.11 9.99 1.58
C TYR A 19 -15.00 8.79 1.28
N ASP A 20 -14.72 8.11 0.17
CA ASP A 20 -15.17 6.75 -0.11
C ASP A 20 -14.26 5.76 0.64
N GLU A 21 -14.68 5.41 1.86
CA GLU A 21 -13.98 4.42 2.70
C GLU A 21 -13.81 3.06 2.00
N LYS A 22 -14.79 2.66 1.17
CA LYS A 22 -14.79 1.34 0.53
C LYS A 22 -13.76 1.31 -0.59
N ALA A 23 -13.69 2.35 -1.41
CA ALA A 23 -12.66 2.50 -2.43
C ALA A 23 -11.26 2.56 -1.79
N LEU A 24 -11.10 3.37 -0.74
CA LEU A 24 -9.83 3.49 -0.01
C LEU A 24 -9.39 2.16 0.62
N CYS A 25 -10.29 1.45 1.30
CA CYS A 25 -10.00 0.13 1.87
C CYS A 25 -9.63 -0.90 0.82
N LYS A 26 -10.35 -0.94 -0.31
CA LYS A 26 -10.04 -1.86 -1.41
C LYS A 26 -8.67 -1.58 -2.01
N PHE A 27 -8.34 -0.30 -2.21
CA PHE A 27 -7.04 0.11 -2.70
C PHE A 27 -5.93 -0.32 -1.73
N MET A 28 -6.05 0.04 -0.44
CA MET A 28 -5.05 -0.33 0.56
C MET A 28 -4.92 -1.85 0.72
N GLY A 29 -6.03 -2.59 0.70
CA GLY A 29 -6.03 -4.04 0.75
C GLY A 29 -5.30 -4.68 -0.43
N LYS A 30 -5.51 -4.20 -1.66
CA LYS A 30 -4.76 -4.66 -2.84
C LYS A 30 -3.28 -4.36 -2.72
N SER A 31 -2.92 -3.18 -2.24
CA SER A 31 -1.53 -2.79 -1.98
C SER A 31 -0.83 -3.71 -0.97
N MET A 32 -1.54 -4.18 0.06
CA MET A 32 -0.98 -5.13 1.02
C MET A 32 -0.59 -6.47 0.39
N PHE A 33 -1.33 -6.96 -0.62
CA PHE A 33 -0.93 -8.15 -1.36
C PHE A 33 0.38 -7.96 -2.14
N VAL A 34 0.62 -6.75 -2.67
CA VAL A 34 1.90 -6.43 -3.33
C VAL A 34 3.04 -6.47 -2.32
N PHE A 35 2.86 -5.90 -1.13
CA PHE A 35 3.89 -5.98 -0.08
C PHE A 35 4.11 -7.40 0.43
N ALA A 36 3.05 -8.20 0.59
CA ALA A 36 3.17 -9.61 0.94
C ALA A 36 3.97 -10.38 -0.12
N PHE A 37 3.77 -10.08 -1.40
CA PHE A 37 4.55 -10.64 -2.49
C PHE A 37 6.03 -10.21 -2.44
N CYS A 38 6.33 -8.93 -2.15
CA CYS A 38 7.71 -8.48 -1.95
C CYS A 38 8.41 -9.24 -0.80
N ILE A 39 7.73 -9.41 0.33
CA ILE A 39 8.25 -10.17 1.48
C ILE A 39 8.46 -11.64 1.10
N PHE A 40 7.53 -12.23 0.35
CA PHE A 40 7.69 -13.57 -0.20
C PHE A 40 8.94 -13.69 -1.09
N LEU A 41 9.20 -12.70 -1.96
CA LEU A 41 10.43 -12.69 -2.78
C LEU A 41 11.69 -12.64 -1.92
N TRP A 42 11.68 -11.92 -0.80
CA TRP A 42 12.82 -11.91 0.13
C TRP A 42 13.05 -13.28 0.78
N GLY A 43 12.00 -13.92 1.31
CA GLY A 43 12.11 -15.28 1.83
C GLY A 43 12.55 -16.29 0.76
N LEU A 44 12.01 -16.17 -0.45
CA LEU A 44 12.39 -17.01 -1.59
C LEU A 44 13.87 -16.82 -1.96
N SER A 45 14.35 -15.57 -1.96
CA SER A 45 15.75 -15.24 -2.21
C SER A 45 16.69 -15.97 -1.25
N GLU A 46 16.34 -16.04 0.04
CA GLU A 46 17.11 -16.77 1.04
C GLU A 46 17.06 -18.28 0.82
N LEU A 47 15.88 -18.83 0.54
CA LEU A 47 15.68 -20.27 0.32
C LEU A 47 16.50 -20.81 -0.86
N ILE A 48 16.57 -20.06 -1.96
CA ILE A 48 17.30 -20.50 -3.17
C ILE A 48 18.70 -19.87 -3.30
N LYS A 49 19.13 -19.07 -2.32
CA LYS A 49 20.42 -18.36 -2.27
C LYS A 49 20.70 -17.47 -3.51
N GLN A 50 19.66 -16.81 -4.02
CA GLN A 50 19.75 -15.94 -5.20
C GLN A 50 19.48 -14.46 -4.82
N PRO A 51 20.52 -13.69 -4.46
CA PRO A 51 20.36 -12.34 -3.92
C PRO A 51 19.69 -11.35 -4.89
N ILE A 52 19.73 -11.62 -6.20
CA ILE A 52 19.04 -10.80 -7.19
C ILE A 52 17.51 -10.72 -6.94
N ILE A 53 16.91 -11.80 -6.42
CA ILE A 53 15.47 -11.84 -6.11
C ILE A 53 15.15 -10.89 -4.95
N PHE A 54 16.03 -10.81 -3.96
CA PHE A 54 15.89 -9.84 -2.87
C PHE A 54 15.84 -8.40 -3.40
N TYR A 55 16.77 -8.03 -4.27
CA TYR A 55 16.82 -6.68 -4.85
C TYR A 55 15.60 -6.37 -5.72
N ILE A 56 15.09 -7.35 -6.47
CA ILE A 56 13.81 -7.20 -7.21
C ILE A 56 12.67 -6.90 -6.25
N GLY A 57 12.54 -7.69 -5.17
CA GLY A 57 11.53 -7.46 -4.13
C GLY A 57 11.67 -6.09 -3.47
N LEU A 58 12.90 -5.64 -3.22
CA LEU A 58 13.20 -4.33 -2.63
C LEU A 58 12.80 -3.17 -3.54
N ILE A 59 13.18 -3.22 -4.83
CA ILE A 59 12.80 -2.21 -5.82
C ILE A 59 11.28 -2.14 -5.96
N LEU A 60 10.61 -3.30 -6.04
CA LEU A 60 9.15 -3.37 -6.12
C LEU A 60 8.49 -2.78 -4.86
N PHE A 61 9.03 -3.07 -3.68
CA PHE A 61 8.54 -2.55 -2.41
C PHE A 61 8.60 -1.01 -2.36
N ILE A 62 9.77 -0.43 -2.65
CA ILE A 62 9.98 1.02 -2.67
C ILE A 62 9.10 1.68 -3.73
N GLY A 63 9.07 1.12 -4.95
CA GLY A 63 8.22 1.61 -6.03
C GLY A 63 6.73 1.61 -5.66
N THR A 64 6.28 0.58 -4.94
CA THR A 64 4.90 0.48 -4.44
C THR A 64 4.59 1.57 -3.42
N ILE A 65 5.50 1.89 -2.50
CA ILE A 65 5.34 3.01 -1.55
C ILE A 65 5.20 4.33 -2.28
N ILE A 66 6.09 4.61 -3.24
CA ILE A 66 6.06 5.85 -4.03
C ILE A 66 4.74 5.93 -4.81
N PHE A 67 4.35 4.84 -5.48
CA PHE A 67 3.10 4.75 -6.22
C PHE A 67 1.87 5.03 -5.33
N ILE A 68 1.77 4.35 -4.19
CA ILE A 68 0.67 4.54 -3.23
C ILE A 68 0.60 5.99 -2.77
N THR A 69 1.75 6.58 -2.44
CA THR A 69 1.85 7.96 -1.95
C THR A 69 1.36 8.94 -3.02
N ILE A 70 1.85 8.83 -4.25
CA ILE A 70 1.42 9.71 -5.36
C ILE A 70 -0.06 9.49 -5.67
N TYR A 71 -0.48 8.22 -5.80
CA TYR A 71 -1.84 7.88 -6.18
C TYR A 71 -2.88 8.35 -5.16
N ALA A 72 -2.60 8.17 -3.87
CA ALA A 72 -3.52 8.55 -2.80
C ALA A 72 -3.63 10.06 -2.59
N ASN A 73 -2.55 10.81 -2.87
CA ASN A 73 -2.51 12.25 -2.65
C ASN A 73 -2.87 13.09 -3.89
N THR A 74 -3.03 12.48 -5.07
CA THR A 74 -3.37 13.21 -6.30
C THR A 74 -4.85 13.10 -6.64
N LYS A 75 -5.38 14.11 -7.35
CA LYS A 75 -6.71 14.10 -8.00
C LYS A 75 -7.90 13.70 -7.11
N ASN A 76 -7.82 13.90 -5.79
CA ASN A 76 -8.90 13.59 -4.83
C ASN A 76 -9.49 12.17 -5.04
N ARG A 77 -8.67 11.17 -5.40
CA ARG A 77 -9.09 9.85 -5.91
C ARG A 77 -10.03 9.06 -5.01
N PHE A 78 -10.02 9.35 -3.72
CA PHE A 78 -10.82 8.67 -2.71
C PHE A 78 -11.87 9.58 -2.06
N LYS A 79 -12.09 10.79 -2.60
CA LYS A 79 -13.24 11.61 -2.20
C LYS A 79 -14.49 11.14 -2.94
N LYS A 80 -15.65 11.31 -2.30
CA LYS A 80 -16.97 11.09 -2.89
C LYS A 80 -17.31 12.14 -3.95
#